data_AF-A0A6A6IWV5-F1
#
_entry.id   AF-A0A6A6IWV5-F1
#
_cell.length_a   1.000
_cell.length_b   1.000
_cell.length_c   1.000
_cell.angle_alpha   90.00
_cell.angle_beta   90.00
_cell.angle_gamma   90.00
#
_symmetry.space_group_name_H-M   'P 1'
#
loop_
_entity.id
_entity.type
_entity.pdbx_description
1 polymer ?
#
loop_
_entity_poly.entity_id
_entity_poly.type
_entity_poly.pdbx_seq_one_letter_code
_entity_poly.pdbx_strand_id
1 'polypeptide(L)'
;MKSFLLLPLLGALALAQTPTDETKCQCPQVKCDASDAVTHANHCVQTLCQCLNNRETLCKEHCPDYVPTYLPCPAKPTSTPTPKPTDPSCVCEEVMCLQMWPDSCYCQNAAKQKCYEKCGGAPPTLQVCPPLSSSKFITRTVLPTKLPPTPTPTKKPWPTHAPCGGGRPNLYQCDEGYICIKDPYKPGCGPECDGLGICVEDKMCGGFAGFGCPQDGQVCVDDYRDDCDPKNGGADCGGLCVWPH
;
A
#
# COMPACT_ATOMS: atom_id res chain seq x y z
N MET A 1 2.98 -77.29 23.33
CA MET A 1 4.44 -77.40 23.56
C MET A 1 5.09 -76.17 22.97
N LYS A 2 5.87 -75.43 23.80
CA LYS A 2 7.09 -74.64 23.45
C LYS A 2 6.95 -73.54 22.38
N SER A 3 7.50 -72.34 22.50
CA SER A 3 8.27 -71.68 23.56
C SER A 3 8.42 -70.21 23.14
N PHE A 4 8.65 -69.35 24.13
CA PHE A 4 9.07 -67.96 24.04
C PHE A 4 10.26 -67.71 23.09
N LEU A 5 10.32 -66.50 22.50
CA LEU A 5 11.55 -65.71 22.37
C LEU A 5 11.21 -64.21 22.15
N LEU A 6 11.61 -63.39 23.12
CA LEU A 6 11.76 -61.94 23.06
C LEU A 6 13.04 -61.57 22.28
N LEU A 7 13.04 -60.47 21.50
CA LEU A 7 13.87 -59.26 21.74
C LEU A 7 13.69 -58.22 20.59
N PRO A 8 13.97 -56.92 20.87
CA PRO A 8 13.62 -55.77 20.03
C PRO A 8 14.78 -55.35 19.10
N LEU A 9 14.48 -54.71 17.96
CA LEU A 9 15.47 -53.96 17.21
C LEU A 9 15.10 -52.47 17.20
N LEU A 10 15.90 -51.69 17.92
CA LEU A 10 15.99 -50.25 17.82
C LEU A 10 16.39 -49.88 16.37
N GLY A 11 15.53 -49.13 15.69
CA GLY A 11 15.89 -48.37 14.49
C GLY A 11 15.89 -46.88 14.84
N ALA A 12 16.96 -46.42 15.48
CA ALA A 12 17.21 -45.00 15.67
C ALA A 12 17.47 -44.35 14.30
N LEU A 13 16.53 -43.54 13.80
CA LEU A 13 16.86 -42.52 12.81
C LEU A 13 17.67 -41.43 13.54
N ALA A 14 18.98 -41.62 13.58
CA ALA A 14 19.91 -40.53 13.82
C ALA A 14 19.86 -39.62 12.59
N LEU A 15 19.13 -38.51 12.70
CA LEU A 15 19.37 -37.36 11.82
C LEU A 15 20.81 -36.94 12.07
N ALA A 16 21.64 -37.07 11.03
CA ALA A 16 22.99 -36.56 11.00
C ALA A 16 22.98 -35.05 11.25
N GLN A 17 23.18 -34.65 12.50
CA GLN A 17 23.60 -33.31 12.83
C GLN A 17 25.07 -33.24 12.42
N THR A 18 25.33 -32.62 11.27
CA THR A 18 26.66 -32.11 10.94
C THR A 18 27.12 -31.23 12.10
N PRO A 19 28.34 -31.41 12.65
CA PRO A 19 28.84 -30.58 13.73
C PRO A 19 29.14 -29.20 13.15
N THR A 20 28.19 -28.29 13.23
CA THR A 20 28.45 -26.87 12.97
C THR A 20 29.13 -26.31 14.20
N ASP A 21 30.45 -26.20 14.12
CA ASP A 21 31.30 -25.15 14.70
C ASP A 21 30.60 -24.28 15.77
N GLU A 22 30.72 -24.72 17.03
CA GLU A 22 30.02 -24.22 18.21
C GLU A 22 30.47 -22.82 18.69
N THR A 23 31.18 -22.04 17.86
CA THR A 23 31.80 -20.77 18.29
C THR A 23 31.24 -19.51 17.65
N LYS A 24 30.21 -19.61 16.81
CA LYS A 24 29.59 -18.40 16.19
C LYS A 24 28.20 -18.15 16.76
N CYS A 25 28.11 -17.10 17.56
CA CYS A 25 26.84 -16.54 18.04
C CYS A 25 25.90 -16.26 16.86
N GLN A 26 24.64 -16.74 16.95
CA GLN A 26 23.64 -16.60 15.89
C GLN A 26 22.75 -15.39 16.15
N CYS A 27 22.68 -14.46 15.20
CA CYS A 27 21.80 -13.31 15.29
C CYS A 27 20.31 -13.73 15.28
N PRO A 28 19.45 -13.08 16.09
CA PRO A 28 18.00 -13.19 15.94
C PRO A 28 17.54 -12.79 14.52
N GLN A 29 16.63 -13.57 13.94
CA GLN A 29 16.07 -13.26 12.62
C GLN A 29 14.99 -12.17 12.75
N VAL A 30 15.17 -11.05 12.08
CA VAL A 30 14.20 -9.96 11.98
C VAL A 30 13.70 -9.90 10.54
N LYS A 31 12.38 -9.99 10.35
CA LYS A 31 11.77 -9.86 9.03
C LYS A 31 11.55 -8.37 8.73
N CYS A 32 12.26 -7.86 7.74
CA CYS A 32 12.02 -6.53 7.19
C CYS A 32 11.31 -6.70 5.85
N ASP A 33 10.05 -6.27 5.74
CA ASP A 33 9.29 -6.38 4.50
C ASP A 33 9.79 -5.33 3.49
N ALA A 34 10.18 -5.79 2.30
CA ALA A 34 10.75 -4.96 1.24
C ALA A 34 9.72 -4.59 0.14
N SER A 35 8.47 -5.03 0.28
CA SER A 35 7.46 -4.98 -0.78
C SER A 35 6.88 -3.60 -1.08
N ASP A 36 7.12 -2.58 -0.23
CA ASP A 36 6.48 -1.26 -0.39
C ASP A 36 7.45 -0.15 -0.84
N ALA A 37 8.70 -0.50 -1.17
CA ALA A 37 9.70 0.46 -1.66
C ALA A 37 9.43 0.95 -3.10
N VAL A 38 8.42 0.39 -3.79
CA VAL A 38 8.12 0.71 -5.20
C VAL A 38 6.95 1.67 -5.36
N THR A 39 6.09 1.84 -4.36
CA THR A 39 4.85 2.64 -4.48
C THR A 39 4.81 3.93 -3.66
N HIS A 40 5.65 4.10 -2.61
CA HIS A 40 5.78 5.37 -1.87
C HIS A 40 7.25 5.70 -1.58
N ALA A 41 7.88 6.44 -2.49
CA ALA A 41 9.33 6.40 -2.71
C ALA A 41 10.24 6.94 -1.59
N ASN A 42 9.74 7.72 -0.62
CA ASN A 42 10.61 8.32 0.41
C ASN A 42 10.35 7.78 1.84
N HIS A 43 9.09 7.54 2.21
CA HIS A 43 8.75 7.07 3.56
C HIS A 43 9.07 5.58 3.74
N CYS A 44 8.75 4.73 2.76
CA CYS A 44 9.02 3.29 2.84
C CYS A 44 10.52 2.94 2.79
N VAL A 45 11.31 3.70 2.02
CA VAL A 45 12.78 3.55 1.96
C VAL A 45 13.42 3.86 3.31
N GLN A 46 12.86 4.83 4.04
CA GLN A 46 13.31 5.17 5.40
C GLN A 46 12.93 4.06 6.40
N THR A 47 11.72 3.51 6.35
CA THR A 47 11.27 2.44 7.26
C THR A 47 12.07 1.14 7.07
N LEU A 48 12.37 0.75 5.84
CA LEU A 48 13.21 -0.42 5.55
C LEU A 48 14.65 -0.23 6.05
N CYS A 49 15.25 0.93 5.79
CA CYS A 49 16.60 1.27 6.26
C CYS A 49 16.68 1.22 7.80
N GLN A 50 15.67 1.75 8.48
CA GLN A 50 15.56 1.70 9.95
C GLN A 50 15.40 0.26 10.46
N CYS A 51 14.59 -0.58 9.81
CA CYS A 51 14.44 -1.99 10.18
C CYS A 51 15.77 -2.75 10.08
N LEU A 52 16.51 -2.54 8.99
CA LEU A 52 17.82 -3.16 8.79
C LEU A 52 18.81 -2.72 9.87
N ASN A 53 18.89 -1.42 10.17
CA ASN A 53 19.77 -0.92 11.24
C ASN A 53 19.39 -1.46 12.63
N ASN A 54 18.09 -1.57 12.93
CA ASN A 54 17.63 -2.16 14.19
C ASN A 54 18.01 -3.64 14.31
N ARG A 55 17.99 -4.40 13.20
CA ARG A 55 18.48 -5.78 13.17
C ARG A 55 19.98 -5.86 13.51
N GLU A 56 20.80 -4.96 12.97
CA GLU A 56 22.24 -4.89 13.27
C GLU A 56 22.48 -4.59 14.77
N THR A 57 21.72 -3.65 15.34
CA THR A 57 21.76 -3.35 16.78
C THR A 57 21.40 -4.57 17.62
N LEU A 58 20.29 -5.24 17.29
CA LEU A 58 19.84 -6.43 18.00
C LEU A 58 20.87 -7.57 17.93
N CYS A 59 21.53 -7.75 16.79
CA CYS A 59 22.59 -8.74 16.71
C CYS A 59 23.82 -8.34 17.53
N LYS A 60 24.19 -7.05 17.59
CA LYS A 60 25.28 -6.58 18.45
C LYS A 60 24.99 -6.80 19.94
N GLU A 61 23.74 -6.57 20.37
CA GLU A 61 23.31 -6.83 21.74
C GLU A 61 23.33 -8.33 22.08
N HIS A 62 22.93 -9.19 21.14
CA HIS A 62 22.94 -10.63 21.33
C HIS A 62 24.34 -11.24 21.22
N CYS A 63 25.17 -10.69 20.35
CA CYS A 63 26.50 -11.17 20.00
C CYS A 63 27.53 -10.03 20.21
N PRO A 64 28.19 -9.97 21.37
CA PRO A 64 29.12 -8.87 21.70
C PRO A 64 30.29 -8.71 20.72
N ASP A 65 30.71 -9.78 20.06
CA ASP A 65 31.80 -9.77 19.08
C ASP A 65 31.34 -9.43 17.65
N TYR A 66 30.02 -9.34 17.42
CA TYR A 66 29.47 -8.92 16.14
C TYR A 66 29.85 -7.46 15.84
N VAL A 67 30.13 -7.13 14.59
CA VAL A 67 30.42 -5.76 14.17
C VAL A 67 29.25 -5.29 13.30
N PRO A 68 28.34 -4.45 13.82
CA PRO A 68 27.17 -4.01 13.09
C PRO A 68 27.58 -3.11 11.92
N THR A 69 26.92 -3.28 10.78
CA THR A 69 27.12 -2.43 9.59
C THR A 69 25.88 -1.58 9.36
N TYR A 70 25.89 -0.37 9.89
CA TYR A 70 24.75 0.54 9.74
C TYR A 70 24.74 1.21 8.36
N LEU A 71 23.55 1.25 7.77
CA LEU A 71 23.26 2.00 6.56
C LEU A 71 22.89 3.46 6.94
N PRO A 72 23.37 4.47 6.21
CA PRO A 72 22.93 5.85 6.42
C PRO A 72 21.47 6.01 5.96
N CYS A 73 20.57 6.37 6.88
CA CYS A 73 19.16 6.65 6.59
C CYS A 73 18.89 8.17 6.60
N PRO A 74 18.09 8.72 5.66
CA PRO A 74 17.37 8.02 4.59
C PRO A 74 18.36 7.50 3.53
N ALA A 75 18.19 6.24 3.14
CA ALA A 75 18.93 5.71 2.01
C ALA A 75 18.51 6.56 0.81
N LYS A 76 19.42 7.39 0.30
CA LYS A 76 19.17 8.13 -0.93
C LYS A 76 18.75 7.09 -1.96
N PRO A 77 17.64 7.27 -2.70
CA PRO A 77 17.29 6.34 -3.77
C PRO A 77 18.55 6.25 -4.62
N THR A 78 19.17 5.07 -4.58
CA THR A 78 20.25 4.76 -5.49
C THR A 78 19.57 4.92 -6.84
N SER A 79 19.95 5.96 -7.59
CA SER A 79 19.50 6.14 -8.94
C SER A 79 19.69 4.78 -9.59
N THR A 80 18.57 4.08 -9.81
CA THR A 80 18.56 2.81 -10.49
C THR A 80 19.42 3.04 -11.71
N PRO A 81 20.54 2.33 -11.89
CA PRO A 81 21.33 2.51 -13.08
C PRO A 81 20.35 2.29 -14.22
N THR A 82 20.15 3.33 -15.03
CA THR A 82 19.38 3.26 -16.26
C THR A 82 19.76 1.93 -16.89
N PRO A 83 18.83 0.99 -17.10
CA PRO A 83 19.16 -0.25 -17.76
C PRO A 83 19.72 0.16 -19.11
N LYS A 84 21.04 0.02 -19.26
CA LYS A 84 21.73 0.16 -20.52
C LYS A 84 21.00 -0.79 -21.46
N PRO A 85 20.48 -0.33 -22.61
CA PRO A 85 19.64 -1.14 -23.48
C PRO A 85 20.38 -2.44 -23.76
N THR A 86 19.89 -3.52 -23.17
CA THR A 86 20.56 -4.83 -23.22
C THR A 86 19.97 -5.70 -24.32
N ASP A 87 19.18 -5.13 -25.21
CA ASP A 87 18.73 -5.83 -26.41
C ASP A 87 18.31 -4.83 -27.50
N PRO A 88 18.95 -4.83 -28.69
CA PRO A 88 18.47 -4.06 -29.84
C PRO A 88 17.12 -4.59 -30.40
N SER A 89 16.48 -5.58 -29.78
CA SER A 89 15.24 -6.20 -30.24
C SER A 89 13.95 -5.83 -29.49
N CYS A 90 13.96 -4.86 -28.54
CA CYS A 90 12.73 -4.49 -27.86
C CYS A 90 11.78 -3.70 -28.78
N VAL A 91 10.90 -4.44 -29.45
CA VAL A 91 9.87 -3.90 -30.35
C VAL A 91 8.61 -3.62 -29.53
N CYS A 92 8.21 -2.36 -29.49
CA CYS A 92 6.93 -1.98 -28.89
C CYS A 92 5.79 -2.32 -29.83
N GLU A 93 4.74 -2.92 -29.27
CA GLU A 93 3.51 -3.21 -30.00
C GLU A 93 2.80 -1.89 -30.31
N GLU A 94 2.43 -1.70 -31.57
CA GLU A 94 1.68 -0.53 -32.00
C GLU A 94 0.22 -0.69 -31.57
N VAL A 95 -0.18 0.10 -30.56
CA VAL A 95 -1.54 0.08 -30.04
C VAL A 95 -2.41 1.01 -30.87
N MET A 96 -3.41 0.43 -31.56
CA MET A 96 -4.41 1.17 -32.32
C MET A 96 -5.47 1.75 -31.39
N CYS A 97 -5.38 3.06 -31.12
CA CYS A 97 -6.33 3.79 -30.29
C CYS A 97 -7.53 4.27 -31.12
N LEU A 98 -8.51 3.37 -31.32
CA LEU A 98 -9.72 3.61 -32.11
C LEU A 98 -10.80 4.45 -31.40
N GLN A 99 -10.55 4.88 -30.16
CA GLN A 99 -11.49 5.73 -29.43
C GLN A 99 -11.59 7.13 -30.08
N MET A 100 -12.69 7.83 -29.80
CA MET A 100 -12.82 9.24 -30.17
C MET A 100 -11.98 10.13 -29.23
N TRP A 101 -11.62 11.32 -29.70
CA TRP A 101 -10.97 12.32 -28.85
C TRP A 101 -11.93 12.78 -27.73
N PRO A 102 -11.52 12.90 -26.45
CA PRO A 102 -10.13 12.86 -25.93
C PRO A 102 -9.60 11.48 -25.54
N ASP A 103 -10.43 10.43 -25.52
CA ASP A 103 -10.05 9.10 -25.03
C ASP A 103 -8.88 8.48 -25.83
N SER A 104 -8.79 8.78 -27.12
CA SER A 104 -7.66 8.35 -27.96
C SER A 104 -6.32 8.92 -27.50
N CYS A 105 -6.30 10.14 -26.94
CA CYS A 105 -5.09 10.77 -26.40
C CYS A 105 -4.55 9.98 -25.20
N TYR A 106 -5.45 9.65 -24.27
CA TYR A 106 -5.12 8.86 -23.09
C TYR A 106 -4.66 7.46 -23.48
N CYS A 107 -5.32 6.82 -24.44
CA CYS A 107 -4.91 5.54 -24.97
C CYS A 107 -3.48 5.58 -25.56
N GLN A 108 -3.14 6.60 -26.36
CA GLN A 108 -1.80 6.73 -26.95
C GLN A 108 -0.73 6.98 -25.90
N ASN A 109 -1.02 7.82 -24.91
CA ASN A 109 -0.11 8.07 -23.79
C ASN A 109 0.14 6.80 -22.98
N ALA A 110 -0.91 6.05 -22.66
CA ALA A 110 -0.81 4.79 -21.95
C ALA A 110 0.00 3.75 -22.75
N ALA A 111 -0.16 3.69 -24.07
CA ALA A 111 0.62 2.79 -24.92
C ALA A 111 2.12 3.14 -24.91
N LYS A 112 2.48 4.42 -25.01
CA LYS A 112 3.87 4.88 -24.91
C LYS A 112 4.48 4.59 -23.54
N GLN A 113 3.71 4.81 -22.48
CA GLN A 113 4.15 4.55 -21.12
C GLN A 113 4.37 3.06 -20.89
N LYS A 114 3.43 2.20 -21.32
CA LYS A 114 3.59 0.73 -21.26
C LYS A 114 4.80 0.23 -22.04
N CYS A 115 5.06 0.82 -23.21
CA CYS A 115 6.25 0.53 -24.01
C CYS A 115 7.54 0.88 -23.24
N TYR A 116 7.59 2.06 -22.61
CA TYR A 116 8.72 2.47 -21.77
C TYR A 116 8.89 1.56 -20.55
N GLU A 117 7.82 1.15 -19.89
CA GLU A 117 7.88 0.20 -18.78
C GLU A 117 8.39 -1.18 -19.22
N LYS A 118 7.97 -1.64 -20.41
CA LYS A 118 8.37 -2.94 -20.98
C LYS A 118 9.81 -2.95 -21.49
N CYS A 119 10.24 -1.88 -22.16
CA CYS A 119 11.51 -1.82 -22.88
C CYS A 119 12.59 -0.95 -22.23
N GLY A 120 12.23 -0.11 -21.25
CA GLY A 120 13.10 0.93 -20.72
C GLY A 120 13.46 2.01 -21.76
N GLY A 121 14.49 2.80 -21.47
CA GLY A 121 15.03 3.81 -22.38
C GLY A 121 14.87 5.25 -21.86
N ALA A 122 14.69 6.19 -22.79
CA ALA A 122 14.33 7.57 -22.43
C ALA A 122 12.83 7.66 -22.15
N PRO A 123 12.39 8.44 -21.14
CA PRO A 123 10.98 8.58 -20.82
C PRO A 123 10.21 9.12 -22.03
N PRO A 124 9.01 8.57 -22.33
CA PRO A 124 8.26 8.95 -23.51
C PRO A 124 7.64 10.34 -23.33
N THR A 125 7.65 11.13 -24.39
CA THR A 125 6.90 12.40 -24.42
C THR A 125 5.41 12.11 -24.55
N LEU A 126 4.67 12.37 -23.47
CA LEU A 126 3.21 12.25 -23.41
C LEU A 126 2.55 13.50 -23.98
N GLN A 127 1.42 13.32 -24.66
CA GLN A 127 0.58 14.41 -25.14
C GLN A 127 -0.24 15.00 -23.99
N VAL A 128 -0.52 16.31 -24.04
CA VAL A 128 -1.45 16.94 -23.10
C VAL A 128 -2.88 16.63 -23.55
N CYS A 129 -3.57 15.79 -22.79
CA CYS A 129 -4.96 15.43 -23.08
C CYS A 129 -5.93 16.40 -22.39
N PRO A 130 -7.04 16.79 -23.05
CA PRO A 130 -8.09 17.59 -22.41
C PRO A 130 -8.67 16.82 -21.21
N PRO A 131 -9.02 17.50 -20.10
CA PRO A 131 -9.61 16.83 -18.95
C PRO A 131 -10.87 16.08 -19.39
N LEU A 132 -10.99 14.82 -18.96
CA LEU A 132 -12.21 14.06 -19.12
C LEU A 132 -13.31 14.89 -18.47
N SER A 133 -14.15 15.52 -19.29
CA SER A 133 -15.35 16.17 -18.81
C SER A 133 -16.10 15.10 -18.05
N SER A 134 -16.22 15.27 -16.73
CA SER A 134 -17.20 14.55 -15.93
C SER A 134 -18.54 14.93 -16.54
N SER A 135 -18.94 14.14 -17.54
CA SER A 135 -20.22 14.27 -18.20
C SER A 135 -21.22 14.24 -17.07
N LYS A 136 -21.83 15.40 -16.78
CA LYS A 136 -22.91 15.50 -15.82
C LYS A 136 -23.97 14.57 -16.35
N PHE A 137 -23.99 13.34 -15.88
CA PHE A 137 -25.08 12.43 -16.11
C PHE A 137 -26.30 13.16 -15.57
N ILE A 138 -27.14 13.66 -16.47
CA ILE A 138 -28.49 14.04 -16.13
C ILE A 138 -29.17 12.72 -15.80
N THR A 139 -29.09 12.32 -14.54
CA THR A 139 -29.88 11.23 -14.00
C THR A 139 -31.33 11.60 -14.22
N ARG A 140 -31.94 11.00 -15.23
CA ARG A 140 -33.36 11.14 -15.48
C ARG A 140 -34.05 10.41 -14.34
N THR A 141 -34.57 11.16 -13.37
CA THR A 141 -35.35 10.62 -12.25
C THR A 141 -36.58 9.92 -12.82
N VAL A 142 -36.49 8.61 -12.98
CA VAL A 142 -37.68 7.76 -13.12
C VAL A 142 -38.28 7.72 -11.73
N LEU A 143 -39.40 8.43 -11.53
CA LEU A 143 -40.16 8.38 -10.30
C LEU A 143 -40.58 6.92 -10.05
N PRO A 144 -40.13 6.24 -8.99
CA PRO A 144 -40.67 4.93 -8.66
C PRO A 144 -42.07 5.13 -8.09
N THR A 145 -43.09 4.62 -8.78
CA THR A 145 -44.50 4.58 -8.33
C THR A 145 -44.73 3.63 -7.14
N LYS A 146 -43.67 3.18 -6.47
CA LYS A 146 -43.77 2.45 -5.20
C LYS A 146 -43.13 3.28 -4.12
N LEU A 147 -43.96 3.76 -3.19
CA LEU A 147 -43.55 4.30 -1.91
C LEU A 147 -42.50 3.35 -1.29
N PRO A 148 -41.28 3.84 -0.99
CA PRO A 148 -40.36 3.11 -0.14
C PRO A 148 -41.05 2.84 1.20
N PRO A 149 -40.86 1.67 1.83
CA PRO A 149 -41.22 1.52 3.23
C PRO A 149 -40.49 2.61 4.01
N THR A 150 -41.24 3.36 4.82
CA THR A 150 -40.70 4.33 5.78
C THR A 150 -39.48 3.72 6.45
N PRO A 151 -38.27 4.30 6.32
CA PRO A 151 -37.13 3.82 7.06
C PRO A 151 -37.47 3.99 8.54
N THR A 152 -37.71 2.87 9.21
CA THR A 152 -37.73 2.79 10.66
C THR A 152 -36.45 3.47 11.17
N PRO A 153 -36.53 4.39 12.15
CA PRO A 153 -35.36 5.02 12.72
C PRO A 153 -34.63 3.99 13.57
N THR A 154 -33.86 3.13 12.94
CA THR A 154 -32.78 2.42 13.63
C THR A 154 -31.82 3.51 14.04
N LYS A 155 -31.82 3.86 15.33
CA LYS A 155 -30.83 4.76 15.92
C LYS A 155 -29.46 4.29 15.43
N LYS A 156 -28.85 5.03 14.49
CA LYS A 156 -27.46 4.81 14.11
C LYS A 156 -26.66 4.87 15.42
N PRO A 157 -25.85 3.84 15.74
CA PRO A 157 -24.83 3.99 16.77
C PRO A 157 -23.96 5.18 16.39
N TRP A 158 -23.36 5.81 17.39
CA TRP A 158 -22.38 6.89 17.30
C TRP A 158 -21.51 6.78 16.03
N PRO A 159 -21.20 7.90 15.35
CA PRO A 159 -20.68 7.88 13.99
C PRO A 159 -19.32 7.20 13.97
N THR A 160 -19.37 5.89 13.71
CA THR A 160 -18.24 4.99 13.69
C THR A 160 -18.09 4.55 12.25
N HIS A 161 -16.87 4.64 11.75
CA HIS A 161 -16.58 4.29 10.38
C HIS A 161 -16.79 2.79 10.17
N ALA A 162 -17.33 2.40 9.01
CA ALA A 162 -17.35 1.00 8.62
C ALA A 162 -15.89 0.54 8.43
N PRO A 163 -15.52 -0.67 8.88
CA PRO A 163 -14.19 -1.19 8.65
C PRO A 163 -14.00 -1.51 7.16
N CYS A 164 -12.78 -1.34 6.66
CA CYS A 164 -12.40 -1.70 5.30
C CYS A 164 -11.04 -2.39 5.24
N GLY A 165 -10.69 -2.98 4.10
CA GLY A 165 -9.40 -3.65 3.92
C GLY A 165 -9.30 -4.98 4.68
N GLY A 166 -8.08 -5.34 5.08
CA GLY A 166 -7.75 -6.63 5.70
C GLY A 166 -7.54 -7.73 4.66
N GLY A 167 -6.33 -8.29 4.55
CA GLY A 167 -5.90 -9.29 3.54
C GLY A 167 -6.56 -10.68 3.64
N ARG A 168 -7.87 -10.74 3.85
CA ARG A 168 -8.69 -11.96 3.93
C ARG A 168 -9.64 -12.03 2.73
N PRO A 169 -10.14 -13.22 2.35
CA PRO A 169 -10.95 -13.42 1.14
C PRO A 169 -12.30 -12.67 1.09
N ASN A 170 -12.71 -12.03 2.20
CA ASN A 170 -13.81 -11.07 2.22
C ASN A 170 -13.22 -9.67 2.40
N LEU A 171 -12.78 -9.07 1.30
CA LEU A 171 -12.31 -7.70 1.27
C LEU A 171 -13.46 -6.80 1.73
N TYR A 172 -13.34 -6.18 2.90
CA TYR A 172 -14.28 -5.16 3.33
C TYR A 172 -14.11 -3.95 2.40
N GLN A 173 -14.93 -3.90 1.36
CA GLN A 173 -14.99 -2.76 0.44
C GLN A 173 -15.93 -1.71 1.00
N CYS A 174 -15.57 -0.45 0.79
CA CYS A 174 -16.44 0.65 1.13
C CYS A 174 -17.56 0.79 0.11
N ASP A 175 -18.71 1.29 0.59
CA ASP A 175 -19.84 1.61 -0.28
C ASP A 175 -19.47 2.72 -1.30
N GLU A 176 -20.30 2.89 -2.33
CA GLU A 176 -20.08 3.93 -3.34
C GLU A 176 -19.96 5.33 -2.71
N GLY A 177 -18.94 6.08 -3.13
CA GLY A 177 -18.64 7.42 -2.58
C GLY A 177 -17.84 7.40 -1.27
N TYR A 178 -17.43 6.22 -0.81
CA TYR A 178 -16.51 6.05 0.31
C TYR A 178 -15.19 5.45 -0.14
N ILE A 179 -14.14 5.79 0.59
CA ILE A 179 -12.78 5.36 0.31
C ILE A 179 -12.24 4.65 1.55
N CYS A 180 -11.40 3.65 1.33
CA CYS A 180 -10.72 2.97 2.42
C CYS A 180 -9.42 3.72 2.76
N ILE A 181 -9.33 4.25 3.98
CA ILE A 181 -8.09 4.84 4.52
C ILE A 181 -7.66 4.13 5.80
N LYS A 182 -6.41 4.33 6.19
CA LYS A 182 -5.93 4.01 7.53
C LYS A 182 -6.71 4.81 8.57
N ASP A 183 -7.05 4.18 9.69
CA ASP A 183 -7.61 4.89 10.84
C ASP A 183 -6.56 5.82 11.48
N PRO A 184 -6.74 7.15 11.43
CA PRO A 184 -5.77 8.09 11.96
C PRO A 184 -5.70 8.11 13.49
N TYR A 185 -6.69 7.53 14.18
CA TYR A 185 -6.74 7.48 15.64
C TYR A 185 -6.19 6.17 16.22
N LYS A 186 -5.87 5.18 15.36
CA LYS A 186 -5.28 3.91 15.80
C LYS A 186 -3.78 3.83 15.45
N PRO A 187 -2.91 3.54 16.43
CA PRO A 187 -1.51 3.25 16.15
C PRO A 187 -1.38 1.90 15.43
N GLY A 188 -0.34 1.75 14.62
CA GLY A 188 -0.05 0.52 13.87
C GLY A 188 -0.12 0.73 12.36
N CYS A 189 -0.20 -0.37 11.60
CA CYS A 189 -0.36 -0.33 10.15
C CYS A 189 -1.83 -0.51 9.76
N GLY A 190 -2.27 0.23 8.74
CA GLY A 190 -3.63 0.19 8.20
C GLY A 190 -3.80 -0.83 7.06
N PRO A 191 -4.75 -0.58 6.13
CA PRO A 191 -4.98 -1.40 4.94
C PRO A 191 -3.74 -1.69 4.12
N GLU A 192 -2.72 -0.82 4.19
CA GLU A 192 -1.46 -0.94 3.48
C GLU A 192 -0.60 -2.13 3.93
N CYS A 193 -0.74 -2.64 5.16
CA CYS A 193 -0.09 -3.89 5.62
C CYS A 193 -1.12 -5.00 5.92
N ASP A 194 -2.16 -5.13 5.08
CA ASP A 194 -3.26 -6.08 5.30
C ASP A 194 -4.01 -5.86 6.63
N GLY A 195 -3.87 -4.68 7.25
CA GLY A 195 -4.60 -4.25 8.43
C GLY A 195 -6.02 -3.80 8.08
N LEU A 196 -6.82 -3.56 9.11
CA LEU A 196 -8.14 -2.94 8.93
C LEU A 196 -7.99 -1.42 8.82
N GLY A 197 -8.71 -0.82 7.90
CA GLY A 197 -8.92 0.61 7.78
C GLY A 197 -10.34 1.01 8.11
N ILE A 198 -10.66 2.25 7.76
CA ILE A 198 -11.97 2.86 7.92
C ILE A 198 -12.48 3.41 6.58
N CYS A 199 -13.78 3.26 6.34
CA CYS A 199 -14.47 3.90 5.22
C CYS A 199 -14.81 5.34 5.57
N VAL A 200 -14.26 6.27 4.81
CA VAL A 200 -14.56 7.71 4.93
C VAL A 200 -15.16 8.21 3.62
N GLU A 201 -16.03 9.22 3.71
CA GLU A 201 -16.64 9.81 2.50
C GLU A 201 -15.53 10.45 1.65
N ASP A 202 -15.60 10.30 0.32
CA ASP A 202 -14.65 10.91 -0.62
C ASP A 202 -14.92 12.42 -0.75
N LYS A 203 -14.65 13.14 0.34
CA LYS A 203 -14.85 14.58 0.47
C LYS A 203 -13.56 15.23 0.94
N MET A 204 -12.99 16.01 0.02
CA MET A 204 -11.85 16.85 0.32
C MET A 204 -12.23 17.93 1.34
N CYS A 205 -11.39 18.09 2.35
CA CYS A 205 -11.37 19.23 3.25
C CYS A 205 -9.97 19.86 3.25
N GLY A 206 -9.79 21.00 3.90
CA GLY A 206 -8.54 21.74 3.90
C GLY A 206 -8.23 22.32 2.53
N GLY A 207 -6.98 22.17 2.09
CA GLY A 207 -6.48 22.76 0.86
C GLY A 207 -6.27 24.28 0.98
N PHE A 208 -5.72 24.90 -0.08
CA PHE A 208 -5.53 26.36 -0.15
C PHE A 208 -6.82 27.16 0.11
N ALA A 209 -7.97 26.57 -0.23
CA ALA A 209 -9.29 27.16 -0.01
C ALA A 209 -9.83 26.97 1.43
N GLY A 210 -9.20 26.14 2.26
CA GLY A 210 -9.60 25.89 3.65
C GLY A 210 -10.99 25.28 3.79
N PHE A 211 -11.34 24.30 2.94
CA PHE A 211 -12.66 23.69 2.96
C PHE A 211 -12.94 22.97 4.30
N GLY A 212 -14.05 23.34 4.94
CA GLY A 212 -14.51 22.66 6.15
C GLY A 212 -15.18 21.32 5.84
N CYS A 213 -15.27 20.46 6.85
CA CYS A 213 -16.03 19.23 6.73
C CYS A 213 -17.55 19.50 6.67
N PRO A 214 -18.29 18.72 5.87
CA PRO A 214 -19.71 18.98 5.63
C PRO A 214 -20.59 18.68 6.85
N GLN A 215 -20.14 17.80 7.75
CA GLN A 215 -20.89 17.43 8.95
C GLN A 215 -20.25 18.04 10.20
N ASP A 216 -21.09 18.57 11.08
CA ASP A 216 -20.64 19.10 12.37
C ASP A 216 -20.03 17.98 13.23
N GLY A 217 -18.80 18.22 13.70
CA GLY A 217 -18.04 17.27 14.54
C GLY A 217 -17.07 16.37 13.78
N GLN A 218 -17.04 16.43 12.44
CA GLN A 218 -15.95 15.84 11.67
C GLN A 218 -14.68 16.68 11.78
N VAL A 219 -13.54 16.00 11.81
CA VAL A 219 -12.21 16.60 11.79
C VAL A 219 -11.61 16.37 10.42
N CYS A 220 -11.02 17.41 9.85
CA CYS A 220 -10.24 17.29 8.63
C CYS A 220 -8.89 16.67 8.97
N VAL A 221 -8.61 15.50 8.42
CA VAL A 221 -7.36 14.76 8.63
C VAL A 221 -6.64 14.64 7.30
N ASP A 222 -5.32 14.74 7.34
CA ASP A 222 -4.43 14.57 6.20
C ASP A 222 -4.70 13.27 5.42
N ASP A 223 -4.73 13.35 4.09
CA ASP A 223 -4.86 12.18 3.23
C ASP A 223 -3.49 11.60 2.92
N TYR A 224 -3.07 10.58 3.66
CA TYR A 224 -1.76 9.92 3.48
C TYR A 224 -1.52 9.30 2.09
N ARG A 225 -2.52 9.30 1.21
CA ARG A 225 -2.40 8.87 -0.19
C ARG A 225 -1.91 9.99 -1.10
N ASP A 226 -1.93 11.24 -0.64
CA ASP A 226 -1.30 12.35 -1.32
C ASP A 226 0.14 12.56 -0.82
N ASP A 227 1.00 13.12 -1.69
CA ASP A 227 2.38 13.44 -1.36
C ASP A 227 2.50 14.77 -0.58
N CYS A 228 1.38 15.32 -0.08
CA CYS A 228 1.32 16.63 0.56
C CYS A 228 1.50 16.49 2.07
N ASP A 229 2.66 16.88 2.60
CA ASP A 229 2.87 16.88 4.05
C ASP A 229 2.43 18.21 4.69
N PRO A 230 1.32 18.25 5.46
CA PRO A 230 0.86 19.48 6.11
C PRO A 230 1.84 20.02 7.16
N LYS A 231 2.80 19.22 7.63
CA LYS A 231 3.83 19.65 8.60
C LYS A 231 5.05 20.30 7.95
N ASN A 232 5.33 20.00 6.68
CA ASN A 232 6.53 20.47 5.97
C ASN A 232 6.24 21.21 4.65
N GLY A 233 4.96 21.33 4.26
CA GLY A 233 4.57 21.80 2.92
C GLY A 233 3.37 22.76 2.82
N GLY A 234 2.62 23.03 3.89
CA GLY A 234 1.72 24.19 3.96
C GLY A 234 0.28 23.93 4.43
N ALA A 235 -0.45 25.03 4.69
CA ALA A 235 -1.89 25.06 4.97
C ALA A 235 -2.76 24.66 3.76
N ASP A 236 -2.10 24.34 2.64
CA ASP A 236 -2.71 24.11 1.34
C ASP A 236 -2.93 22.62 1.02
N CYS A 237 -2.60 21.72 1.96
CA CYS A 237 -2.82 20.29 1.79
C CYS A 237 -4.29 19.92 1.98
N GLY A 238 -4.78 19.09 1.06
CA GLY A 238 -6.10 18.50 1.17
C GLY A 238 -6.13 17.44 2.27
N GLY A 239 -7.33 17.14 2.73
CA GLY A 239 -7.56 16.06 3.67
C GLY A 239 -8.92 15.43 3.45
N LEU A 240 -9.25 14.50 4.33
CA LEU A 240 -10.53 13.79 4.36
C LEU A 240 -11.23 14.02 5.70
N CYS A 241 -12.56 14.05 5.64
CA CYS A 241 -13.39 14.28 6.81
C CYS A 241 -13.61 12.99 7.60
N VAL A 242 -13.08 12.96 8.82
CA VAL A 242 -13.09 11.78 9.69
C VAL A 242 -13.83 12.09 10.98
N TRP A 243 -14.64 11.15 11.46
CA TRP A 243 -15.24 11.19 12.80
C TRP A 243 -14.19 10.78 13.85
N PRO A 244 -13.90 11.65 14.84
CA PRO A 244 -13.07 11.27 15.98
C PRO A 244 -13.83 10.26 16.85
N HIS A 245 -13.12 9.25 17.35
CA HIS A 245 -13.69 8.19 18.17
C HIS A 245 -12.67 7.62 19.16
#